data_AF-T1C1Z0-F1
#
_entry.id   AF-T1C1Z0-F1
#
_cell.length_a   1.000
_cell.length_b   1.000
_cell.length_c   1.000
_cell.angle_alpha   90.00
_cell.angle_beta   90.00
_cell.angle_gamma   90.00
#
_symmetry.space_group_name_H-M   'P 1'
#
loop_
_entity.id
_entity.type
_entity.pdbx_description
1 polymer ?
#
loop_
_entity_poly.entity_id
_entity_poly.type
_entity_poly.pdbx_seq_one_letter_code
_entity_poly.pdbx_strand_id
1 'polypeptide(L)'
;MIDFVLSNCINSGIRQIAILTQYKAQSLIAHVQHGWGYLRGEFGEFIEVVPAQQQTGPHWYRGTADAVYQNIELILSHRPKHVLVLAGDHIYKMDYGPMIAYHVEKGADVTMGVVEVPASESRHFGVLTATEWNRVTQFA
;
A
#
# COMPACT_ATOMS: atom_id res chain seq x y z
N MET A 1 11.73 5.79 -7.15
CA MET A 1 11.47 4.67 -6.22
C MET A 1 9.99 4.28 -6.26
N ILE A 2 9.08 5.23 -6.00
CA ILE A 2 7.63 5.03 -6.11
C ILE A 2 7.19 4.40 -7.45
N ASP A 3 7.91 4.66 -8.54
CA ASP A 3 7.62 4.09 -9.87
C ASP A 3 7.62 2.56 -9.90
N PHE A 4 8.41 1.90 -9.06
CA PHE A 4 8.38 0.43 -8.96
C PHE A 4 7.04 -0.05 -8.43
N VAL A 5 6.54 0.58 -7.36
CA VAL A 5 5.25 0.26 -6.75
C VAL A 5 4.10 0.59 -7.69
N LEU A 6 4.12 1.76 -8.32
CA LEU A 6 3.10 2.16 -9.29
C LEU A 6 3.10 1.23 -10.53
N SER A 7 4.28 0.86 -11.03
CA SER A 7 4.38 -0.09 -12.13
C SER A 7 3.85 -1.47 -11.74
N ASN A 8 4.16 -1.96 -10.54
CA ASN A 8 3.61 -3.24 -10.05
C ASN A 8 2.09 -3.18 -9.96
N CYS A 9 1.51 -2.08 -9.44
CA CYS A 9 0.05 -1.91 -9.40
C CYS A 9 -0.57 -1.97 -10.80
N ILE A 10 -0.07 -1.15 -11.73
CA ILE A 10 -0.62 -1.08 -13.09
C ILE A 10 -0.46 -2.42 -13.83
N ASN A 11 0.70 -3.07 -13.71
CA ASN A 11 0.94 -4.37 -14.34
C ASN A 11 0.09 -5.49 -13.72
N SER A 12 -0.32 -5.34 -12.46
CA SER A 12 -1.25 -6.26 -11.77
C SER A 12 -2.74 -5.90 -12.02
N GLY A 13 -3.03 -4.92 -12.88
CA GLY A 13 -4.39 -4.46 -13.16
C GLY A 13 -5.02 -3.56 -12.09
N ILE A 14 -4.25 -3.08 -11.12
CA ILE A 14 -4.70 -2.20 -10.03
C ILE A 14 -4.52 -0.74 -10.46
N ARG A 15 -5.64 -0.05 -10.71
CA ARG A 15 -5.65 1.29 -11.36
C ARG A 15 -6.32 2.40 -10.51
N GLN A 16 -6.68 2.08 -9.27
CA GLN A 16 -7.16 3.02 -8.26
C GLN A 16 -6.12 3.06 -7.14
N ILE A 17 -5.33 4.13 -7.08
CA ILE A 17 -4.14 4.20 -6.23
C ILE A 17 -4.13 5.54 -5.49
N ALA A 18 -4.10 5.49 -4.16
CA ALA A 18 -3.90 6.64 -3.30
C ALA A 18 -2.49 6.58 -2.67
N ILE A 19 -1.72 7.67 -2.82
CA ILE A 19 -0.36 7.81 -2.29
C ILE A 19 -0.43 8.74 -1.08
N LEU A 20 -0.38 8.17 0.12
CA LEU A 20 -0.42 8.94 1.37
C LEU A 20 0.98 9.48 1.69
N THR A 21 1.12 10.80 1.79
CA THR A 21 2.44 11.44 1.98
C THR A 21 2.47 12.31 3.22
N GLN A 22 3.53 12.21 4.04
CA GLN A 22 3.63 12.98 5.29
C GLN A 22 4.61 14.16 5.23
N TYR A 23 5.73 14.01 4.52
CA TYR A 23 6.81 14.99 4.52
C TYR A 23 7.29 15.31 3.10
N LYS A 24 7.61 16.60 2.87
CA LYS A 24 8.29 17.09 1.64
C LYS A 24 7.71 16.56 0.33
N ALA A 25 6.38 16.50 0.22
CA ALA A 25 5.68 15.85 -0.89
C ALA A 25 5.71 16.62 -2.22
N GLN A 26 6.16 17.88 -2.26
CA GLN A 26 6.03 18.72 -3.46
C GLN A 26 6.70 18.10 -4.71
N SER A 27 7.93 17.58 -4.56
CA SER A 27 8.62 16.93 -5.67
C SER A 27 7.94 15.62 -6.08
N LEU A 28 7.41 14.86 -5.13
CA LEU A 28 6.65 13.64 -5.38
C LEU A 28 5.33 13.93 -6.10
N ILE A 29 4.60 14.97 -5.69
CA ILE A 29 3.37 15.44 -6.36
C ILE A 29 3.69 15.80 -7.80
N ALA A 30 4.71 16.63 -8.04
CA ALA A 30 5.11 17.01 -9.38
C ALA A 30 5.53 15.79 -10.23
N HIS A 31 6.27 14.84 -9.64
CA HIS A 31 6.65 13.60 -10.31
C HIS A 31 5.45 12.77 -10.74
N VAL A 32 4.48 12.56 -9.85
CA VAL A 32 3.26 11.80 -10.13
C VAL A 32 2.40 12.50 -11.17
N GLN A 33 2.23 13.83 -11.08
CA GLN A 33 1.46 14.59 -12.06
C GLN A 33 2.05 14.48 -13.47
N HIS A 34 3.37 14.60 -13.62
CA HIS A 34 4.02 14.53 -14.93
C HIS A 34 4.16 13.10 -15.47
N GLY A 35 4.49 12.13 -14.60
CA GLY A 35 4.82 10.76 -15.02
C GLY A 35 3.62 9.80 -15.02
N TRP A 36 2.59 10.09 -14.23
CA TRP A 36 1.49 9.17 -13.95
C TRP A 36 0.10 9.79 -14.13
N GLY A 37 0.01 11.02 -14.64
CA GLY A 37 -1.25 11.74 -14.90
C GLY A 37 -2.05 11.27 -16.14
N TYR A 38 -1.70 10.13 -16.75
CA TYR A 38 -2.33 9.64 -17.98
C TYR A 38 -3.54 8.72 -17.74
N LEU A 39 -3.84 8.37 -16.48
CA LEU A 39 -5.01 7.55 -16.14
C LEU A 39 -6.30 8.30 -16.43
N ARG A 40 -7.31 7.57 -16.91
CA ARG A 40 -8.58 8.15 -17.35
C ARG A 40 -9.62 8.03 -16.24
N GLY A 41 -9.92 9.15 -15.59
CA GLY A 41 -10.94 9.23 -14.54
C GLY A 41 -12.34 8.78 -15.01
N GLU A 42 -12.64 8.85 -16.31
CA GLU A 42 -13.89 8.34 -16.90
C GLU A 42 -14.11 6.84 -16.65
N PHE A 43 -13.03 6.07 -16.49
CA PHE A 43 -13.09 4.64 -16.15
C PHE A 43 -12.96 4.38 -14.63
N GLY A 44 -13.01 5.43 -13.82
CA GLY A 44 -12.77 5.35 -12.37
C GLY A 44 -11.31 5.03 -12.04
N GLU A 45 -10.37 5.31 -12.93
CA GLU A 45 -8.93 5.11 -12.72
C GLU A 45 -8.28 6.39 -12.19
N PHE A 46 -7.40 6.25 -11.20
CA PHE A 46 -6.67 7.39 -10.65
C PHE A 46 -5.37 6.96 -9.96
N ILE A 47 -4.40 7.87 -9.98
CA ILE A 47 -3.28 7.91 -9.04
C ILE A 47 -3.36 9.28 -8.37
N GLU A 48 -3.77 9.30 -7.11
CA GLU A 48 -3.94 10.52 -6.33
C GLU A 48 -2.90 10.60 -5.23
N VAL A 49 -2.22 11.75 -5.12
CA VAL A 49 -1.35 12.02 -3.98
C VAL A 49 -2.16 12.73 -2.92
N VAL A 50 -2.23 12.15 -1.72
CA VAL A 50 -2.96 12.67 -0.58
C VAL A 50 -1.95 13.14 0.47
N PRO A 51 -1.70 14.45 0.57
CA PRO A 51 -0.84 14.99 1.62
C PRO A 51 -1.47 14.76 2.98
N ALA A 52 -0.62 14.63 4.00
CA ALA A 52 -1.07 14.58 5.37
C ALA A 52 -1.89 15.83 5.70
N GLN A 53 -2.96 15.62 6.44
CA GLN A 53 -3.88 16.66 6.85
C GLN A 53 -4.21 16.45 8.32
N GLN A 54 -4.60 17.51 9.01
CA GLN A 54 -5.09 17.47 10.38
C GLN A 54 -6.59 17.15 10.38
N GLN A 55 -6.97 15.96 9.89
CA GLN A 55 -8.38 15.58 9.67
C GLN A 55 -9.09 15.20 10.98
N THR A 56 -8.44 14.43 11.85
CA THR A 56 -9.03 13.87 13.09
C THR A 56 -8.62 14.62 14.36
N GLY A 57 -7.89 15.73 14.25
CA GLY A 57 -7.39 16.53 15.37
C GLY A 57 -6.17 17.38 15.00
N PRO A 58 -5.46 17.99 15.97
CA PRO A 58 -4.33 18.90 15.71
C PRO A 58 -3.04 18.17 15.31
N HIS A 59 -3.11 16.87 14.98
CA HIS A 59 -1.95 16.04 14.71
C HIS A 59 -1.91 15.64 13.25
N TRP A 60 -0.71 15.66 12.67
CA TRP A 60 -0.40 14.95 11.43
C TRP A 60 -0.47 13.43 11.68
N TYR A 61 -0.21 12.63 10.63
CA TYR A 61 -0.19 11.17 10.77
C TYR A 61 0.72 10.72 11.91
N ARG A 62 0.15 9.97 12.86
CA ARG A 62 0.87 9.39 14.01
C ARG A 62 1.62 8.11 13.67
N GLY A 63 1.40 7.58 12.47
CA GLY A 63 2.02 6.37 11.93
C GLY A 63 1.32 5.94 10.64
N THR A 64 1.77 4.83 10.05
CA THR A 64 1.22 4.32 8.78
C THR A 64 -0.25 3.91 8.89
N ALA A 65 -0.64 3.25 9.99
CA ALA A 65 -2.04 2.91 10.26
C ALA A 65 -2.92 4.15 10.46
N ASP A 66 -2.41 5.18 11.15
CA ASP A 66 -3.11 6.44 11.35
C ASP A 66 -3.29 7.20 10.03
N ALA A 67 -2.30 7.14 9.13
CA ALA A 67 -2.43 7.70 7.78
C ALA A 67 -3.60 7.07 7.01
N VAL A 68 -3.76 5.74 7.08
CA VAL A 68 -4.91 5.06 6.45
C VAL A 68 -6.22 5.44 7.15
N TYR A 69 -6.23 5.45 8.49
CA TYR A 69 -7.42 5.78 9.29
C TYR A 69 -7.95 7.20 9.02
N GLN A 70 -7.07 8.19 8.97
CA GLN A 70 -7.46 9.58 8.67
C GLN A 70 -8.05 9.77 7.27
N ASN A 71 -7.81 8.83 6.35
CA ASN A 71 -8.34 8.84 4.98
C ASN A 71 -9.41 7.76 4.75
N ILE A 72 -10.03 7.22 5.81
CA ILE A 72 -10.99 6.12 5.68
C ILE A 72 -12.20 6.50 4.81
N GLU A 73 -12.71 7.73 4.92
CA GLU A 73 -13.82 8.22 4.11
C GLU A 73 -13.48 8.28 2.62
N LEU A 74 -12.24 8.69 2.30
CA LEU A 74 -11.75 8.66 0.92
C LEU A 74 -11.75 7.23 0.38
N ILE A 75 -11.24 6.27 1.16
CA ILE A 75 -11.19 4.86 0.76
C ILE A 75 -12.60 4.29 0.59
N LEU A 76 -13.51 4.54 1.54
CA LEU A 76 -14.88 4.04 1.53
C LEU A 76 -15.72 4.64 0.38
N SER A 77 -15.47 5.90 -0.01
CA SER A 77 -16.19 6.52 -1.12
C SER A 77 -15.99 5.81 -2.47
N HIS A 78 -14.85 5.14 -2.63
CA HIS A 78 -14.53 4.33 -3.82
C HIS A 78 -15.11 2.89 -3.78
N ARG A 79 -15.72 2.49 -2.65
CA ARG A 79 -16.35 1.16 -2.44
C ARG A 79 -15.46 -0.03 -2.91
N PRO A 80 -14.18 -0.10 -2.48
CA PRO A 80 -13.29 -1.17 -2.89
C PRO A 80 -13.77 -2.52 -2.35
N LYS A 81 -13.55 -3.60 -3.12
CA LYS A 81 -13.75 -4.98 -2.63
C LYS A 81 -12.62 -5.44 -1.70
N HIS A 82 -11.39 -5.03 -2.03
CA HIS A 82 -10.17 -5.30 -1.27
C HIS A 82 -9.30 -4.05 -1.25
N VAL A 83 -8.53 -3.87 -0.18
CA VAL A 83 -7.56 -2.78 -0.03
C VAL A 83 -6.17 -3.39 0.05
N LEU A 84 -5.28 -2.97 -0.85
CA LEU A 84 -3.88 -3.38 -0.86
C LEU A 84 -3.03 -2.24 -0.29
N VAL A 85 -2.33 -2.48 0.82
CA VAL A 85 -1.45 -1.51 1.47
C VAL A 85 -0.01 -1.80 1.08
N LEU A 86 0.69 -0.82 0.52
CA LEU A 86 2.06 -0.97 0.00
C LEU A 86 2.99 0.11 0.57
N ALA A 87 4.21 -0.31 0.89
CA ALA A 87 5.30 0.62 1.16
C ALA A 87 5.80 1.23 -0.16
N GLY A 88 5.77 2.56 -0.26
CA GLY A 88 6.14 3.31 -1.47
C GLY A 88 7.66 3.44 -1.71
N ASP A 89 8.46 2.91 -0.79
CA ASP A 89 9.90 3.10 -0.67
C ASP A 89 10.73 1.83 -0.82
N HIS A 90 10.13 0.75 -1.30
CA HIS A 90 10.85 -0.46 -1.65
C HIS A 90 11.01 -0.61 -3.17
N ILE A 91 12.18 -1.08 -3.60
CA ILE A 91 12.47 -1.41 -4.99
C ILE A 91 12.28 -2.92 -5.16
N TYR A 92 11.21 -3.33 -5.85
CA TYR A 92 10.93 -4.73 -6.13
C TYR A 92 10.00 -4.86 -7.34
N LYS A 93 9.92 -6.07 -7.90
CA LYS A 93 8.93 -6.45 -8.91
C LYS A 93 8.06 -7.55 -8.36
N MET A 94 6.74 -7.35 -8.41
CA MET A 94 5.75 -8.32 -7.95
C MET A 94 4.47 -8.16 -8.75
N ASP A 95 3.88 -9.28 -9.14
CA ASP A 95 2.49 -9.35 -9.56
C ASP A 95 1.64 -9.56 -8.30
N TYR A 96 0.73 -8.62 -8.01
CA TYR A 96 -0.15 -8.68 -6.84
C TYR A 96 -1.36 -9.60 -7.07
N GLY A 97 -1.64 -9.99 -8.31
CA GLY A 97 -2.76 -10.88 -8.66
C GLY A 97 -2.75 -12.19 -7.86
N PRO A 98 -1.65 -12.97 -7.85
CA PRO A 98 -1.53 -14.18 -7.03
C PRO A 98 -1.73 -13.96 -5.53
N MET A 99 -1.24 -12.83 -4.98
CA MET A 99 -1.41 -12.51 -3.56
C MET A 99 -2.88 -12.22 -3.22
N ILE A 100 -3.58 -11.49 -4.09
CA ILE A 100 -5.01 -11.19 -3.93
C ILE A 100 -5.84 -12.47 -4.09
N ALA A 101 -5.52 -13.31 -5.08
CA ALA A 101 -6.18 -14.60 -5.26
C ALA A 101 -6.02 -15.48 -4.01
N TYR A 102 -4.80 -15.59 -3.49
CA TYR A 102 -4.52 -16.34 -2.26
C TYR A 102 -5.32 -15.80 -1.05
N HIS A 103 -5.39 -14.47 -0.90
CA HIS A 103 -6.19 -13.83 0.14
C HIS A 103 -7.66 -14.24 0.08
N VAL A 104 -8.26 -14.20 -1.12
CA VAL A 104 -9.66 -14.60 -1.35
C VAL A 104 -9.87 -16.10 -1.13
N GLU A 105 -9.00 -16.94 -1.68
CA GLU A 105 -9.09 -18.40 -1.55
C GLU A 105 -9.02 -18.87 -0.09
N LYS A 106 -8.22 -18.18 0.74
CA LYS A 106 -8.10 -18.51 2.17
C LYS A 106 -9.19 -17.89 3.02
N GLY A 107 -9.99 -16.95 2.49
CA GLY A 107 -10.94 -16.16 3.28
C GLY A 107 -10.24 -15.46 4.45
N ALA A 108 -9.01 -14.99 4.23
CA ALA A 108 -8.19 -14.42 5.29
C ALA A 108 -8.65 -12.99 5.62
N ASP A 109 -8.62 -12.61 6.90
CA ASP A 109 -8.89 -11.21 7.29
C ASP A 109 -7.79 -10.27 6.75
N VAL A 110 -6.53 -10.74 6.80
CA VAL A 110 -5.34 -10.03 6.33
C VAL A 110 -4.37 -11.03 5.70
N THR A 111 -3.74 -10.63 4.60
CA THR A 111 -2.63 -11.37 3.97
C THR A 111 -1.41 -10.47 3.89
N MET A 112 -0.26 -10.97 4.33
CA MET A 112 0.99 -10.22 4.38
C MET A 112 1.99 -10.79 3.39
N GLY A 113 2.63 -9.92 2.60
CA GLY A 113 3.80 -10.28 1.80
C GLY A 113 5.02 -10.34 2.71
N VAL A 114 5.74 -11.46 2.71
CA VAL A 114 6.95 -11.67 3.50
C VAL A 114 8.10 -12.12 2.63
N VAL A 115 9.31 -11.81 3.09
CA VAL A 115 10.56 -12.28 2.48
C VAL A 115 11.37 -13.02 3.53
N GLU A 116 12.05 -14.08 3.11
CA GLU A 116 13.01 -14.76 3.96
C GLU A 116 14.31 -13.94 3.97
N VAL A 117 14.80 -13.64 5.17
CA VAL A 117 16.07 -12.94 5.38
C VAL A 117 16.94 -13.73 6.36
N PRO A 118 18.28 -13.62 6.26
CA PRO A 118 19.16 -14.20 7.27
C PRO A 118 18.81 -13.71 8.68
N ALA A 119 18.88 -14.61 9.67
CA ALA A 119 18.54 -14.27 11.06
C ALA A 119 19.37 -13.11 11.64
N SER A 120 20.58 -12.88 11.11
CA SER A 120 21.43 -11.73 11.48
C SER A 120 20.84 -10.38 11.07
N GLU A 121 19.96 -10.34 10.08
CA GLU A 121 19.36 -9.12 9.52
C GLU A 121 17.95 -8.84 10.05
N SER A 122 17.37 -9.79 10.80
CA SER A 122 15.97 -9.74 11.25
C SER A 122 15.63 -8.51 12.10
N ARG A 123 16.61 -7.92 12.79
CA ARG A 123 16.44 -6.73 13.64
C ARG A 123 15.95 -5.48 12.91
N HIS A 124 16.02 -5.46 11.58
CA HIS A 124 15.57 -4.33 10.76
C HIS A 124 14.14 -4.51 10.22
N PHE A 125 13.49 -5.65 10.51
CA PHE A 125 12.19 -6.02 9.98
C PHE A 125 11.23 -6.41 11.10
N GLY A 126 9.92 -6.41 10.80
CA GLY A 126 8.95 -7.12 11.62
C GLY A 126 9.10 -8.62 11.39
N VAL A 127 9.25 -9.40 12.45
CA VAL A 127 9.44 -10.85 12.37
C VAL A 127 8.13 -11.54 12.68
N LEU A 128 7.72 -12.49 11.83
CA LEU A 128 6.53 -13.28 12.08
C LEU A 128 6.83 -14.76 12.20
N THR A 129 5.99 -15.46 12.94
CA THR A 129 5.96 -16.91 13.00
C THR A 129 4.74 -17.39 12.22
N ALA A 130 4.94 -18.32 11.29
CA ALA A 130 3.89 -18.95 10.53
C ALA A 130 3.89 -20.47 10.73
N THR A 131 2.71 -21.08 10.64
CA THR A 131 2.57 -22.54 10.54
C THR A 131 2.96 -23.03 9.15
N GLU A 132 3.08 -24.35 8.98
CA GLU A 132 3.28 -25.02 7.68
C GLU A 132 2.20 -24.68 6.62
N TRP A 133 1.04 -24.18 7.06
CA TRP A 133 -0.07 -23.75 6.21
C TRP A 133 -0.07 -22.24 5.93
N ASN A 134 1.06 -21.55 6.16
CA ASN A 134 1.23 -20.11 6.00
C ASN A 134 0.28 -19.26 6.86
N ARG A 135 -0.26 -19.82 7.95
CA ARG A 135 -1.03 -19.04 8.93
C ARG A 135 -0.09 -18.39 9.93
N VAL A 136 -0.13 -17.06 10.01
CA VAL A 136 0.61 -16.28 11.01
C VAL A 136 0.05 -16.56 12.41
N THR A 137 0.92 -16.90 13.35
CA THR A 137 0.58 -17.16 14.76
C THR A 137 1.14 -16.12 15.71
N GLN A 138 2.25 -15.47 15.34
CA GLN A 138 2.91 -14.43 16.14
C GLN A 138 3.56 -13.38 15.23
N PHE A 139 3.66 -12.15 15.73
CA PHE A 139 4.34 -11.02 15.10
C PHE A 139 5.13 -10.27 16.19
N ALA A 140 6.40 -9.95 15.93
CA ALA A 140 7.34 -9.31 16.84
C ALA A 140 8.09 -8.16 16.16
#